data_AF-H3KH80-F1
#
_entry.id   AF-H3KH80-F1
#
_cell.length_a   1.000
_cell.length_b   1.000
_cell.length_c   1.000
_cell.angle_alpha   90.00
_cell.angle_beta   90.00
_cell.angle_gamma   90.00
#
_symmetry.space_group_name_H-M   'P 1'
#
loop_
_entity.id
_entity.type
_entity.pdbx_description
1 polymer ?
#
loop_
_entity_poly.entity_id
_entity_poly.type
_entity_poly.pdbx_seq_one_letter_code
_entity_poly.pdbx_strand_id
1 'polypeptide(L)'
;ILRQAKSIQEKYVRPPVTTEFAVMFLPSEGLYAEVLRTPGLAERLQRDFRVTPAGPTVLSALLNSLLMGFMTLAMEKRSGEVWRLLSEVKSEFEAFSKQFTVVEKKFREAQNSLEVMGVKRQRMSRRMNEIDGLSELPDGPEVAGVAEGADALGALPMNPVLNLEDLAGLSAAAEVGDALATETVVEEAAEAKPSEGPTQPN
;
A
#
# COMPACT_ATOMS: atom_id res chain seq x y z
N ILE A 1 17.63 -41.49 -38.25
CA ILE A 1 17.47 -40.06 -37.91
C ILE A 1 16.46 -39.38 -38.83
N LEU A 2 16.70 -39.29 -40.15
CA LEU A 2 15.76 -38.65 -41.10
C LEU A 2 14.33 -39.20 -41.05
N ARG A 3 14.16 -40.52 -40.94
CA ARG A 3 12.82 -41.15 -40.78
C ARG A 3 12.10 -40.66 -39.52
N GLN A 4 12.83 -40.49 -38.42
CA GLN A 4 12.26 -40.00 -37.15
C GLN A 4 11.91 -38.52 -37.26
N ALA A 5 12.78 -37.71 -37.87
CA ALA A 5 12.51 -36.30 -38.13
C ALA A 5 11.23 -36.10 -38.96
N LYS A 6 11.07 -36.89 -40.03
CA LYS A 6 9.85 -36.91 -40.85
C LYS A 6 8.61 -37.26 -40.01
N SER A 7 8.69 -38.32 -39.20
CA SER A 7 7.58 -38.70 -38.32
C SER A 7 7.26 -37.62 -37.28
N ILE A 8 8.25 -36.87 -36.78
CA ILE A 8 8.03 -35.78 -35.81
C ILE A 8 7.33 -34.61 -36.50
N GLN A 9 7.81 -34.20 -37.67
CA GLN A 9 7.21 -33.12 -38.44
C GLN A 9 5.73 -33.41 -38.73
N GLU A 10 5.43 -34.57 -39.31
CA GLU A 10 4.07 -34.97 -39.68
C GLU A 10 3.11 -35.03 -38.49
N LYS A 11 3.60 -35.43 -37.31
CA LYS A 11 2.77 -35.58 -36.11
C LYS A 11 2.62 -34.28 -35.32
N TYR A 12 3.64 -33.44 -35.25
CA TYR A 12 3.72 -32.39 -34.22
C TYR A 12 3.92 -30.98 -34.76
N VAL A 13 4.36 -30.77 -36.00
CA VAL A 13 4.57 -29.42 -36.57
C VAL A 13 3.32 -28.99 -37.34
N ARG A 14 2.42 -28.29 -36.67
CA ARG A 14 1.12 -27.80 -37.20
C ARG A 14 0.79 -26.39 -36.68
N PRO A 15 1.46 -25.34 -37.18
CA PRO A 15 1.05 -23.95 -36.93
C PRO A 15 -0.37 -23.69 -37.47
N PRO A 16 -1.23 -22.90 -36.77
CA PRO A 16 -0.96 -22.13 -35.55
C PRO A 16 -1.19 -22.90 -34.24
N VAL A 17 -1.57 -24.19 -34.30
CA VAL A 17 -1.92 -24.99 -33.12
C VAL A 17 -0.67 -25.37 -32.33
N THR A 18 0.44 -25.65 -33.02
CA THR A 18 1.74 -25.93 -32.41
C THR A 18 2.82 -25.02 -33.00
N THR A 19 4.05 -25.14 -32.49
CA THR A 19 5.21 -24.37 -32.96
C THR A 19 5.59 -24.71 -34.39
N GLU A 20 6.24 -23.75 -35.07
CA GLU A 20 6.75 -23.92 -36.44
C GLU A 20 7.96 -24.85 -36.54
N PHE A 21 8.55 -25.22 -35.41
CA PHE A 21 9.70 -26.10 -35.31
C PHE A 21 9.49 -27.15 -34.22
N ALA A 22 10.25 -28.24 -34.29
CA ALA A 22 10.29 -29.26 -33.26
C ALA A 22 11.73 -29.54 -32.82
N VAL A 23 11.88 -29.98 -31.57
CA VAL A 23 13.16 -30.44 -31.03
C VAL A 23 13.16 -31.96 -31.01
N MET A 24 14.14 -32.58 -31.65
CA MET A 24 14.32 -34.03 -31.64
C MET A 24 15.39 -34.41 -30.61
N PHE A 25 14.93 -34.98 -29.50
CA PHE A 25 15.82 -35.46 -28.45
C PHE A 25 16.63 -36.69 -28.92
N LEU A 26 17.94 -36.64 -28.69
CA LEU A 26 18.86 -37.74 -28.90
C LEU A 26 19.35 -38.23 -27.53
N PRO A 27 19.19 -39.53 -27.20
CA PRO A 27 19.34 -40.02 -25.84
C PRO A 27 20.78 -40.02 -25.31
N SER A 28 21.78 -39.79 -26.17
CA SER A 28 23.18 -39.70 -25.77
C SER A 28 23.88 -38.53 -26.45
N GLU A 29 24.86 -37.95 -25.76
CA GLU A 29 25.71 -36.90 -26.34
C GLU A 29 26.51 -37.41 -27.52
N GLY A 30 26.91 -38.68 -27.51
CA GLY A 30 27.60 -39.31 -28.64
C GLY A 30 26.77 -39.31 -29.93
N LEU A 31 25.47 -39.62 -29.84
CA LEU A 31 24.57 -39.57 -30.99
C LEU A 31 24.34 -38.13 -31.47
N TYR A 32 24.23 -37.18 -30.54
CA TYR A 32 24.13 -35.76 -30.90
C TYR A 32 25.40 -35.27 -31.62
N ALA A 33 26.58 -35.61 -31.08
CA ALA A 33 27.85 -35.28 -31.71
C ALA A 33 28.00 -35.92 -33.10
N GLU A 34 27.56 -37.17 -33.28
CA GLU A 34 27.60 -37.85 -34.57
C GLU A 34 26.71 -37.17 -35.63
N VAL A 35 25.54 -36.68 -35.21
CA VAL A 35 24.66 -35.89 -36.08
C VAL A 35 25.32 -34.60 -36.54
N LEU A 36 26.00 -33.90 -35.63
CA LEU A 36 26.70 -32.66 -35.95
C LEU A 36 27.96 -32.88 -36.80
N ARG A 37 28.64 -34.02 -36.63
CA ARG A 37 29.83 -34.37 -37.43
C ARG A 37 29.48 -34.79 -38.85
N THR A 38 28.26 -35.28 -39.09
CA THR A 38 27.79 -35.67 -40.41
C THR A 38 27.48 -34.42 -41.24
N PRO A 39 28.26 -34.10 -42.28
CA PRO A 39 28.08 -32.85 -43.02
C PRO A 39 26.70 -32.75 -43.67
N GLY A 40 26.01 -31.62 -43.48
CA GLY A 40 24.71 -31.37 -44.10
C GLY A 40 23.52 -32.05 -43.43
N LEU A 41 23.74 -32.93 -42.45
CA LEU A 41 22.64 -33.66 -41.81
C LEU A 41 21.79 -32.74 -40.92
N ALA A 42 22.44 -31.93 -40.09
CA ALA A 42 21.76 -30.98 -39.20
C ALA A 42 21.03 -29.89 -39.98
N GLU A 43 21.65 -29.36 -41.03
CA GLU A 43 21.03 -28.37 -41.93
C GLU A 43 19.82 -28.96 -42.64
N ARG A 44 19.90 -30.22 -43.09
CA ARG A 44 18.79 -30.90 -43.73
C ARG A 44 17.63 -31.17 -42.77
N LEU A 45 17.93 -31.56 -41.53
CA LEU A 45 16.96 -31.71 -40.44
C LEU A 45 16.16 -30.42 -40.24
N GLN A 46 16.85 -29.28 -40.18
CA GLN A 46 16.22 -27.98 -39.96
C GLN A 46 15.47 -27.48 -41.20
N ARG A 47 16.06 -27.57 -42.39
CA ARG A 47 15.48 -27.02 -43.63
C ARG A 47 14.30 -27.84 -44.13
N ASP A 48 14.46 -29.15 -44.23
CA ASP A 48 13.45 -30.01 -44.87
C ASP A 48 12.35 -30.41 -43.86
N PHE A 49 12.70 -30.60 -42.58
CA PHE A 49 11.77 -31.11 -41.56
C PHE A 49 11.38 -30.09 -40.48
N ARG A 50 12.03 -28.92 -40.42
CA ARG A 50 11.89 -27.95 -39.30
C ARG A 50 12.17 -28.59 -37.94
N VAL A 51 13.10 -29.55 -37.91
CA VAL A 51 13.48 -30.28 -36.70
C VAL A 51 14.90 -29.94 -36.32
N THR A 52 15.11 -29.51 -35.08
CA THR A 52 16.45 -29.26 -34.53
C THR A 52 16.84 -30.42 -33.60
N PRO A 53 17.97 -31.10 -33.82
CA PRO A 53 18.44 -32.14 -32.91
C PRO A 53 18.94 -31.54 -31.59
N ALA A 54 18.71 -32.23 -30.47
CA ALA A 54 19.24 -31.84 -29.17
C ALA A 54 19.72 -33.07 -28.38
N GLY A 55 20.93 -32.99 -27.83
CA GLY A 55 21.42 -33.93 -26.82
C GLY A 55 20.89 -33.63 -25.41
N PRO A 56 21.17 -34.48 -24.41
CA PRO A 56 20.73 -34.28 -23.01
C PRO A 56 21.14 -32.94 -22.40
N THR A 57 22.37 -32.50 -22.63
CA THR A 57 22.90 -31.23 -22.10
C THR A 57 22.24 -30.05 -22.79
N VAL A 58 22.09 -30.12 -24.13
CA VAL A 58 21.47 -29.06 -24.92
C VAL A 58 19.99 -28.90 -24.55
N LEU A 59 19.27 -30.02 -24.39
CA LEU A 59 17.87 -29.97 -23.96
C LEU A 59 17.74 -29.37 -22.56
N SER A 60 18.62 -29.75 -21.62
CA SER A 60 18.63 -29.18 -20.27
C SER A 60 18.90 -27.67 -20.29
N ALA A 61 19.84 -27.21 -21.11
CA ALA A 61 20.14 -25.80 -21.29
C ALA A 61 18.95 -25.04 -21.90
N LEU A 62 18.29 -25.61 -22.91
CA LEU A 62 17.09 -25.04 -23.53
C LEU A 62 15.93 -24.93 -22.54
N LEU A 63 15.70 -25.97 -21.74
CA LEU A 63 14.65 -25.94 -20.72
C LEU A 63 14.95 -24.87 -19.67
N ASN A 64 16.19 -24.77 -19.19
CA ASN A 64 16.59 -23.73 -18.24
C ASN A 64 16.45 -22.31 -18.80
N SER A 65 16.80 -22.09 -20.08
CA SER A 65 16.60 -20.77 -20.70
C SER A 65 15.11 -20.45 -20.90
N LEU A 66 14.29 -21.43 -21.27
CA LEU A 66 12.85 -21.27 -21.40
C LEU A 66 12.18 -21.01 -20.04
N LEU A 67 12.60 -21.73 -19.00
CA LEU A 67 12.17 -21.53 -17.61
C LEU A 67 12.43 -20.09 -17.18
N MET A 68 13.63 -19.55 -17.40
CA MET A 68 13.94 -18.15 -17.10
C MET A 68 13.07 -17.18 -17.91
N GLY A 69 12.83 -17.46 -19.20
CA GLY A 69 11.93 -16.65 -20.03
C GLY A 69 10.48 -16.62 -19.52
N PHE A 70 9.96 -17.77 -19.09
CA PHE A 70 8.61 -17.85 -18.51
C PHE A 70 8.53 -17.28 -17.10
N MET A 71 9.58 -17.43 -16.29
CA MET A 71 9.64 -16.82 -14.95
C MET A 71 9.64 -15.29 -15.04
N THR A 72 10.38 -14.71 -15.99
CA THR A 72 10.31 -13.26 -16.26
C THR A 72 8.91 -12.86 -16.70
N LEU A 73 8.30 -13.58 -17.66
CA LEU A 73 6.92 -13.29 -18.10
C LEU A 73 5.89 -13.41 -16.96
N ALA A 74 6.09 -14.35 -16.03
CA ALA A 74 5.25 -14.52 -14.85
C ALA A 74 5.48 -13.41 -13.82
N MET A 75 6.71 -12.94 -13.63
CA MET A 75 7.05 -11.80 -12.77
C MET A 75 6.48 -10.49 -13.33
N GLU A 76 6.55 -10.29 -14.64
CA GLU A 76 5.88 -9.17 -15.32
C GLU A 76 4.38 -9.16 -15.00
N LYS A 77 3.72 -10.33 -15.00
CA LYS A 77 2.30 -10.45 -14.63
C LYS A 77 2.02 -10.30 -13.13
N ARG A 78 2.95 -10.66 -12.24
CA ARG A 78 2.77 -10.60 -10.77
C ARG A 78 3.24 -9.32 -10.10
N SER A 79 3.86 -8.40 -10.84
CA SER A 79 4.31 -7.11 -10.29
C SER A 79 3.18 -6.13 -9.97
N GLY A 80 1.92 -6.46 -10.32
CA GLY A 80 0.73 -5.71 -9.89
C GLY A 80 0.31 -5.95 -8.44
N GLU A 81 0.64 -7.10 -7.83
CA GLU A 81 0.10 -7.48 -6.52
C GLU A 81 0.85 -6.81 -5.36
N VAL A 82 2.17 -6.63 -5.49
CA VAL A 82 2.99 -5.88 -4.53
C VAL A 82 2.62 -4.39 -4.55
N TRP A 83 2.33 -3.83 -5.73
CA TRP A 83 1.86 -2.45 -5.86
C TRP A 83 0.46 -2.26 -5.26
N ARG A 84 -0.45 -3.21 -5.45
CA ARG A 84 -1.80 -3.20 -4.83
C ARG A 84 -1.71 -3.22 -3.30
N LEU A 85 -0.88 -4.10 -2.75
CA LEU A 85 -0.68 -4.20 -1.29
C LEU A 85 -0.08 -2.90 -0.72
N LEU A 86 0.89 -2.29 -1.41
CA LEU A 86 1.44 -1.00 -1.00
C LEU A 86 0.41 0.13 -1.06
N SER A 87 -0.47 0.13 -2.07
CA SER A 87 -1.55 1.11 -2.18
C SER A 87 -2.59 0.98 -1.05
N GLU A 88 -2.94 -0.24 -0.66
CA GLU A 88 -3.86 -0.53 0.46
C GLU A 88 -3.27 -0.03 1.78
N VAL A 89 -2.01 -0.40 2.07
CA VAL A 89 -1.29 0.06 3.28
C VAL A 89 -1.12 1.57 3.32
N LYS A 90 -0.87 2.23 2.16
CA LYS A 90 -0.80 3.69 2.08
C LYS A 90 -2.12 4.34 2.50
N SER A 91 -3.26 3.79 2.08
CA SER A 91 -4.57 4.33 2.43
C SER A 91 -4.88 4.19 3.94
N GLU A 92 -4.50 3.07 4.56
CA GLU A 92 -4.62 2.89 6.02
C GLU A 92 -3.73 3.88 6.78
N PHE A 93 -2.52 4.13 6.29
CA PHE A 93 -1.60 5.08 6.90
C PHE A 93 -2.12 6.53 6.82
N GLU A 94 -2.78 6.92 5.72
CA GLU A 94 -3.42 8.23 5.61
C GLU A 94 -4.60 8.38 6.59
N ALA A 95 -5.41 7.34 6.78
CA ALA A 95 -6.50 7.33 7.76
C ALA A 95 -5.96 7.45 9.20
N PHE A 96 -4.91 6.69 9.52
CA PHE A 96 -4.23 6.78 10.81
C PHE A 96 -3.63 8.17 11.04
N SER A 97 -3.00 8.77 10.03
CA SER A 97 -2.43 10.12 10.13
C SER A 97 -3.48 11.17 10.47
N LYS A 98 -4.66 11.11 9.85
CA LYS A 98 -5.79 12.02 10.16
C LYS A 98 -6.24 11.87 11.62
N GLN A 99 -6.37 10.63 12.12
CA GLN A 99 -6.73 10.39 13.52
C GLN A 99 -5.64 10.89 14.47
N PHE A 100 -4.37 10.71 14.13
CA PHE A 100 -3.24 11.19 14.91
C PHE A 100 -3.24 12.72 15.06
N THR A 101 -3.55 13.46 13.99
CA THR A 101 -3.69 14.92 14.06
C THR A 101 -4.79 15.37 15.04
N VAL A 102 -5.89 14.63 15.13
CA VAL A 102 -6.96 14.91 16.11
C VAL A 102 -6.46 14.71 17.54
N VAL A 103 -5.73 13.61 17.78
CA VAL A 103 -5.15 13.32 19.10
C VAL A 103 -4.13 14.39 19.50
N GLU A 104 -3.26 14.81 18.57
CA GLU A 104 -2.29 15.89 18.79
C GLU A 104 -3.00 17.19 19.18
N LYS A 105 -4.06 17.56 18.47
CA LYS A 105 -4.86 18.75 18.79
C LYS A 105 -5.45 18.66 20.20
N LYS A 106 -6.01 17.50 20.57
CA LYS A 106 -6.59 17.26 21.90
C LYS A 106 -5.55 17.32 23.01
N PHE A 107 -4.35 16.78 22.76
CA PHE A 107 -3.25 16.86 23.70
C PHE A 107 -2.80 18.31 23.92
N ARG A 108 -2.75 19.12 22.85
CA ARG A 108 -2.45 20.55 22.94
C ARG A 108 -3.51 21.34 23.69
N GLU A 109 -4.80 21.04 23.46
CA GLU A 109 -5.91 21.59 24.24
C GLU A 109 -5.79 21.25 25.74
N ALA A 110 -5.46 20.00 26.06
CA ALA A 110 -5.23 19.57 27.43
C ALA A 110 -4.03 20.27 28.08
N GLN A 111 -2.93 20.44 27.34
CA GLN A 111 -1.74 21.16 27.81
C GLN A 111 -2.08 22.63 28.14
N ASN A 112 -2.79 23.32 27.26
CA ASN A 112 -3.23 24.69 27.50
C ASN A 112 -4.13 24.80 28.75
N SER A 113 -5.04 23.83 28.95
CA SER A 113 -5.88 23.78 30.15
C SER A 113 -5.06 23.59 31.43
N LEU A 114 -4.03 22.74 31.40
CA LEU A 114 -3.13 22.55 32.55
C LEU A 114 -2.35 23.82 32.90
N GLU A 115 -1.92 24.60 31.91
CA GLU A 115 -1.26 25.90 32.13
C GLU A 115 -2.18 26.89 32.84
N VAL A 116 -3.43 27.02 32.37
CA VAL A 116 -4.45 27.87 33.00
C VAL A 116 -4.74 27.44 34.45
N MET A 117 -4.86 26.13 34.68
CA MET A 117 -5.03 25.58 36.03
C MET A 117 -3.81 25.86 36.92
N GLY A 118 -2.60 25.83 36.36
CA GLY A 118 -1.37 26.19 37.07
C GLY A 118 -1.38 27.64 37.56
N VAL A 119 -1.77 28.60 36.72
CA VAL A 119 -1.90 30.02 37.10
C VAL A 119 -2.97 30.20 38.17
N LYS A 120 -4.12 29.53 38.05
CA LYS A 120 -5.20 29.58 39.05
C LYS A 120 -4.75 29.01 40.40
N ARG A 121 -4.03 27.88 40.39
CA ARG A 121 -3.42 27.28 41.59
C ARG A 121 -2.49 28.27 42.30
N GLN A 122 -1.64 28.97 41.54
CA GLN A 122 -0.72 29.96 42.11
C GLN A 122 -1.46 31.14 42.76
N ARG A 123 -2.52 31.65 42.11
CA ARG A 123 -3.36 32.70 42.70
C ARG A 123 -4.07 32.23 43.96
N MET A 124 -4.60 31.00 43.96
CA MET A 124 -5.25 30.41 45.12
C MET A 124 -4.27 30.20 46.28
N SER A 125 -3.04 29.74 46.01
CA SER A 125 -1.99 29.60 47.03
C SER A 125 -1.62 30.96 47.65
N ARG A 126 -1.51 32.03 46.85
CA ARG A 126 -1.24 33.37 47.39
C ARG A 126 -2.34 33.85 48.33
N ARG A 127 -3.61 33.70 47.93
CA ARG A 127 -4.75 34.05 48.79
C ARG A 127 -4.85 33.19 50.05
N MET A 128 -4.53 31.89 49.96
CA MET A 128 -4.50 31.03 51.14
C MET A 128 -3.42 31.50 52.13
N ASN A 129 -2.22 31.84 51.64
CA ASN A 129 -1.15 32.37 52.47
C ASN A 129 -1.51 33.75 53.08
N GLU A 130 -2.27 34.59 52.35
CA GLU A 130 -2.81 35.86 52.87
C GLU A 130 -3.82 35.65 54.00
N ILE A 131 -4.69 34.63 53.90
CA ILE A 131 -5.67 34.26 54.94
C ILE A 131 -4.96 33.68 56.17
N ASP A 132 -3.97 32.80 55.98
CA ASP A 132 -3.17 32.27 57.09
C ASP A 132 -2.40 33.38 57.81
N GLY A 133 -1.88 34.37 57.08
CA GLY A 133 -1.25 35.56 57.66
C GLY A 133 -2.21 36.51 58.39
N LEU A 134 -3.51 36.49 58.05
CA LEU A 134 -4.56 37.21 58.78
C LEU A 134 -5.04 36.46 60.03
N SER A 135 -4.73 35.16 60.14
CA SER A 135 -5.14 34.32 61.27
C SER A 135 -4.16 34.33 62.46
N GLU A 136 -3.04 35.07 62.37
CA GLU A 136 -2.03 35.23 63.43
C GLU A 136 -2.21 36.49 64.31
N LEU A 137 -3.35 37.18 64.22
CA LEU A 137 -3.67 38.32 65.09
C LEU A 137 -4.77 37.95 66.11
N PRO A 138 -4.54 38.13 67.43
CA PRO A 138 -5.53 37.79 68.45
C PRO A 138 -6.64 38.86 68.58
N ASP A 139 -7.88 38.38 68.69
CA ASP A 139 -9.11 38.94 69.29
C ASP A 139 -9.62 40.37 68.93
N GLY A 140 -10.52 40.41 67.93
CA GLY A 140 -11.82 41.15 67.82
C GLY A 140 -11.93 42.69 67.99
N PRO A 141 -13.12 43.32 67.74
CA PRO A 141 -14.29 42.96 66.91
C PRO A 141 -14.72 44.10 65.92
N GLU A 142 -15.89 43.91 65.31
CA GLU A 142 -16.72 44.83 64.48
C GLU A 142 -16.59 44.75 62.94
N VAL A 143 -17.71 44.34 62.35
CA VAL A 143 -18.05 44.35 60.93
C VAL A 143 -18.79 45.65 60.58
N ALA A 144 -18.37 46.40 59.55
CA ALA A 144 -19.27 47.22 58.71
C ALA A 144 -18.56 47.93 57.52
N GLY A 145 -18.97 47.56 56.28
CA GLY A 145 -18.87 48.32 55.01
C GLY A 145 -17.46 48.44 54.40
N VAL A 146 -17.18 48.22 53.11
CA VAL A 146 -17.86 48.52 51.84
C VAL A 146 -17.21 47.55 50.81
N ALA A 147 -17.90 46.60 50.19
CA ALA A 147 -18.69 46.76 48.97
C ALA A 147 -17.98 47.55 47.83
N GLU A 148 -16.88 47.03 47.30
CA GLU A 148 -16.53 47.26 45.89
C GLU A 148 -15.70 46.09 45.34
N GLY A 149 -16.20 45.46 44.27
CA GLY A 149 -15.52 44.33 43.59
C GLY A 149 -16.38 43.09 43.34
N ALA A 150 -17.71 43.17 43.50
CA ALA A 150 -18.63 42.06 43.22
C ALA A 150 -19.04 41.92 41.73
N ASP A 151 -18.57 42.81 40.85
CA ASP A 151 -18.92 42.79 39.42
C ASP A 151 -17.84 42.13 38.55
N ALA A 152 -17.72 40.80 38.68
CA ALA A 152 -17.14 39.93 37.64
C ALA A 152 -17.45 38.43 37.84
N LEU A 153 -18.45 38.08 38.67
CA LEU A 153 -18.86 36.68 38.90
C LEU A 153 -20.18 36.32 38.18
N GLY A 154 -20.72 37.20 37.34
CA GLY A 154 -21.80 36.89 36.41
C GLY A 154 -21.25 36.55 35.02
N ALA A 155 -21.69 35.44 34.45
CA ALA A 155 -21.44 34.99 33.08
C ALA A 155 -20.10 34.30 32.80
N LEU A 156 -19.91 33.09 33.33
CA LEU A 156 -19.58 31.96 32.47
C LEU A 156 -20.39 30.74 32.95
N PRO A 157 -21.07 30.00 32.04
CA PRO A 157 -21.89 28.88 32.41
C PRO A 157 -21.02 27.83 33.11
N MET A 158 -21.39 27.50 34.35
CA MET A 158 -21.04 26.23 34.98
C MET A 158 -21.61 25.15 34.07
N ASN A 159 -20.75 24.44 33.34
CA ASN A 159 -21.08 23.08 32.95
C ASN A 159 -20.16 22.13 33.72
N PRO A 160 -20.62 21.59 34.86
CA PRO A 160 -19.89 20.54 35.54
C PRO A 160 -20.13 19.23 34.80
N VAL A 161 -19.04 18.54 34.46
CA VAL A 161 -18.97 17.08 34.34
C VAL A 161 -19.93 16.41 33.33
N LEU A 162 -19.35 15.89 32.24
CA LEU A 162 -19.80 14.70 31.49
C LEU A 162 -21.32 14.43 31.50
N ASN A 163 -22.04 14.93 30.49
CA ASN A 163 -23.38 14.43 30.23
C ASN A 163 -23.27 13.01 29.66
N LEU A 164 -23.87 12.04 30.37
CA LEU A 164 -23.95 10.64 29.95
C LEU A 164 -24.78 10.46 28.65
N GLU A 165 -25.45 11.51 28.20
CA GLU A 165 -26.22 11.56 26.95
C GLU A 165 -25.33 11.79 25.70
N ASP A 166 -24.13 12.34 25.84
CA ASP A 166 -23.19 12.53 24.72
C ASP A 166 -22.59 11.20 24.20
N LEU A 167 -22.75 10.11 24.96
CA LEU A 167 -22.36 8.76 24.54
C LEU A 167 -23.40 8.08 23.62
N ALA A 168 -24.64 8.58 23.55
CA ALA A 168 -25.66 8.04 22.66
C ALA A 168 -25.43 8.43 21.17
N GLY A 169 -24.65 9.48 20.92
CA GLY A 169 -24.30 9.94 19.57
C GLY A 169 -23.31 9.03 18.83
N LEU A 170 -22.67 8.07 19.52
CA LEU A 170 -21.75 7.11 18.89
C LEU A 170 -22.43 5.99 18.08
N SER A 171 -23.76 5.85 18.15
CA SER A 171 -24.46 4.82 17.36
C SER A 171 -24.85 5.28 15.95
N ALA A 172 -24.95 6.58 15.67
CA ALA A 172 -25.45 7.08 14.37
C ALA A 172 -24.37 7.19 13.27
N ALA A 173 -23.08 7.08 13.63
CA ALA A 173 -22.00 7.10 12.64
C ALA A 173 -21.70 5.71 12.02
N ALA A 174 -22.37 4.65 12.49
CA ALA A 174 -22.17 3.28 11.99
C ALA A 174 -23.05 2.95 10.76
N GLU A 175 -24.08 3.74 10.43
CA GLU A 175 -25.01 3.43 9.33
C GLU A 175 -24.75 4.20 8.02
N VAL A 176 -23.69 5.00 7.93
CA VAL A 176 -23.33 5.68 6.66
C VAL A 176 -22.32 4.86 5.83
N GLY A 177 -21.89 3.71 6.34
CA GLY A 177 -20.89 2.84 5.70
C GLY A 177 -21.40 1.92 4.58
N ASP A 178 -22.72 1.74 4.42
CA ASP A 178 -23.28 0.69 3.54
C ASP A 178 -24.00 1.23 2.28
N ALA A 179 -24.02 2.55 2.06
CA ALA A 179 -24.80 3.15 0.96
C ALA A 179 -23.96 3.73 -0.21
N LEU A 180 -22.64 3.52 -0.25
CA LEU A 180 -21.77 4.03 -1.32
C LEU A 180 -21.14 2.94 -2.21
N ALA A 181 -21.60 1.68 -2.10
CA ALA A 181 -21.04 0.55 -2.84
C ALA A 181 -21.75 0.21 -4.17
N THR A 182 -22.77 0.95 -4.62
CA THR A 182 -23.50 0.62 -5.86
C THR A 182 -23.89 1.86 -6.66
N GLU A 183 -22.95 2.44 -7.40
CA GLU A 183 -23.14 3.03 -8.74
C GLU A 183 -21.92 3.90 -9.07
N THR A 184 -21.06 3.40 -9.95
CA THR A 184 -20.21 4.14 -10.91
C THR A 184 -19.22 3.16 -11.52
N VAL A 185 -19.77 2.19 -12.25
CA VAL A 185 -19.07 1.56 -13.37
C VAL A 185 -19.62 2.22 -14.63
N VAL A 186 -18.74 2.45 -15.59
CA VAL A 186 -18.95 3.02 -16.93
C VAL A 186 -18.72 4.54 -17.00
N GLU A 187 -17.50 4.91 -17.41
CA GLU A 187 -17.20 5.77 -18.57
C GLU A 187 -15.99 6.70 -18.34
N GLU A 188 -14.76 6.16 -18.43
CA GLU A 188 -13.61 6.96 -18.87
C GLU A 188 -12.50 6.05 -19.42
N ALA A 189 -12.77 5.49 -20.60
CA ALA A 189 -11.79 4.80 -21.42
C ALA A 189 -11.77 5.47 -22.80
N ALA A 190 -11.07 6.61 -22.93
CA ALA A 190 -10.51 7.11 -24.19
C ALA A 190 -9.72 8.40 -23.95
N GLU A 191 -8.40 8.30 -23.75
CA GLU A 191 -7.39 9.11 -24.47
C GLU A 191 -6.03 9.00 -23.79
N ALA A 192 -5.13 8.23 -24.39
CA ALA A 192 -3.70 8.55 -24.44
C ALA A 192 -3.02 7.58 -25.41
N LYS A 193 -2.94 7.98 -26.69
CA LYS A 193 -1.96 7.41 -27.64
C LYS A 193 -0.58 8.05 -27.40
N PRO A 194 0.51 7.41 -27.89
CA PRO A 194 1.85 7.49 -27.31
C PRO A 194 2.60 8.77 -27.70
N SER A 195 3.43 9.27 -26.78
CA SER A 195 4.35 10.37 -27.03
C SER A 195 5.42 9.99 -28.05
N GLU A 196 5.48 10.74 -29.14
CA GLU A 196 6.54 10.77 -30.14
C GLU A 196 7.87 11.22 -29.50
N GLY A 197 8.96 10.51 -29.82
CA GLY A 197 10.32 10.95 -29.52
C GLY A 197 10.78 12.02 -30.53
N PRO A 198 11.67 12.96 -30.14
CA PRO A 198 12.08 14.02 -31.04
C PRO A 198 13.07 13.48 -32.08
N THR A 199 12.67 13.56 -33.34
CA THR A 199 13.57 13.51 -34.50
C THR A 199 14.15 14.92 -34.68
N GLN A 200 15.47 15.08 -34.60
CA GLN A 200 16.13 16.28 -35.13
C GLN A 200 16.69 15.98 -36.53
N PRO A 201 16.60 16.93 -37.48
CA PRO A 201 17.13 16.78 -38.84
C PRO A 201 18.52 17.41 -39.01
N ASN A 202 19.22 16.91 -40.05
CA ASN A 202 20.50 17.32 -40.67
C ASN A 202 21.81 16.86 -40.03
#